data_AF-A0A943MZM8-F1
#
_entry.id   AF-A0A943MZM8-F1
#
_cell.length_a   1.000
_cell.length_b   1.000
_cell.length_c   1.000
_cell.angle_alpha   90.00
_cell.angle_beta   90.00
_cell.angle_gamma   90.00
#
_symmetry.space_group_name_H-M   'P 1'
#
loop_
_entity.id
_entity.type
_entity.pdbx_description
1 polymer ?
#
loop_
_entity_poly.entity_id
_entity_poly.type
_entity_poly.pdbx_seq_one_letter_code
_entity_poly.pdbx_strand_id
1 'polypeptide(L)'
;VPFIKQLRAITDLPIDVHLMISNPQEQIDWYLDLDPDYVSVHIEAVPDEDELHALLQHIRERGAHPALTLKPDMPIEALDPFIEEVDMILVMSVFPGFSGQSYIEGSEERVAYVAQVAKERNPDLLIEVDGGISAERTAGLVCAEGADVLVAGSGVFAAEDPARAIEEIRLAGTNAQADKGRA
;
A
#
# COMPACT_ATOMS: atom_id res chain seq x y z
N VAL A 1 -19.93 -4.62 3.51
CA VAL A 1 -18.83 -4.63 4.50
C VAL A 1 -19.11 -3.63 5.64
N PRO A 2 -19.61 -4.05 6.81
CA PRO A 2 -20.14 -3.12 7.82
C PRO A 2 -19.10 -2.15 8.43
N PHE A 3 -17.81 -2.50 8.39
CA PHE A 3 -16.75 -1.77 9.07
C PHE A 3 -16.38 -0.47 8.33
N ILE A 4 -16.22 -0.50 7.01
CA ILE A 4 -15.90 0.70 6.19
C ILE A 4 -16.96 1.79 6.40
N LYS A 5 -18.24 1.41 6.37
CA LYS A 5 -19.35 2.34 6.62
C LYS A 5 -19.29 2.99 8.01
N GLN A 6 -18.85 2.24 9.03
CA GLN A 6 -18.70 2.77 10.38
C GLN A 6 -17.51 3.71 10.49
N LEU A 7 -16.39 3.39 9.82
CA LEU A 7 -15.22 4.27 9.74
C LEU A 7 -15.57 5.59 9.07
N ARG A 8 -16.20 5.56 7.89
CA ARG A 8 -16.60 6.77 7.15
C ARG A 8 -17.50 7.70 7.96
N ALA A 9 -18.30 7.16 8.89
CA ALA A 9 -19.17 7.96 9.75
C ALA A 9 -18.42 8.71 10.87
N ILE A 10 -17.15 8.39 11.12
CA ILE A 10 -16.34 8.95 12.22
C ILE A 10 -15.05 9.63 11.77
N THR A 11 -14.73 9.62 10.47
CA THR A 11 -13.52 10.27 9.94
C THR A 11 -13.74 10.80 8.52
N ASP A 12 -13.14 11.97 8.27
CA ASP A 12 -12.99 12.55 6.92
C ASP A 12 -11.63 12.19 6.29
N LEU A 13 -10.80 11.41 7.00
CA LEU A 13 -9.54 10.92 6.44
C LEU A 13 -9.80 9.95 5.29
N PRO A 14 -8.87 9.87 4.31
CA PRO A 14 -8.93 8.87 3.27
C PRO A 14 -9.01 7.44 3.84
N ILE A 15 -9.85 6.60 3.24
CA ILE A 15 -9.97 5.18 3.56
C ILE A 15 -9.34 4.38 2.43
N ASP A 16 -8.24 3.72 2.74
CA ASP A 16 -7.64 2.70 1.89
C ASP A 16 -8.15 1.30 2.25
N VAL A 17 -8.48 0.51 1.23
CA VAL A 17 -9.05 -0.84 1.36
C VAL A 17 -8.17 -1.84 0.64
N HIS A 18 -7.43 -2.62 1.42
CA HIS A 18 -6.65 -3.75 0.93
C HIS A 18 -7.46 -5.05 0.85
N LEU A 19 -7.74 -5.49 -0.39
CA LEU A 19 -8.54 -6.67 -0.69
C LEU A 19 -7.70 -7.96 -0.72
N MET A 20 -7.54 -8.57 0.45
CA MET A 20 -6.99 -9.92 0.60
C MET A 20 -8.07 -11.01 0.40
N ILE A 21 -8.67 -11.05 -0.80
CA ILE A 21 -9.72 -12.02 -1.18
C ILE A 21 -9.38 -12.75 -2.47
N SER A 22 -9.94 -13.95 -2.68
CA SER A 22 -9.64 -14.80 -3.84
C SER A 22 -10.46 -14.50 -5.10
N ASN A 23 -11.50 -13.68 -5.00
CA ASN A 23 -12.43 -13.34 -6.08
C ASN A 23 -12.76 -11.84 -6.08
N PRO A 24 -11.75 -10.96 -6.25
CA PRO A 24 -11.96 -9.51 -6.20
C PRO A 24 -13.00 -9.05 -7.21
N GLN A 25 -13.01 -9.59 -8.44
CA GLN A 25 -13.98 -9.22 -9.48
C GLN A 25 -15.44 -9.42 -9.07
N GLU A 26 -15.74 -10.42 -8.24
CA GLU A 26 -17.10 -10.70 -7.79
C GLU A 26 -17.54 -9.79 -6.62
N GLN A 27 -16.58 -9.35 -5.80
CA GLN A 27 -16.88 -8.67 -4.53
C GLN A 27 -16.54 -7.19 -4.53
N ILE A 28 -15.77 -6.70 -5.50
CA ILE A 28 -15.22 -5.34 -5.46
C ILE A 28 -16.30 -4.27 -5.33
N ASP A 29 -17.46 -4.47 -5.98
CA ASP A 29 -18.60 -3.56 -5.87
C ASP A 29 -19.13 -3.43 -4.43
N TRP A 30 -19.04 -4.48 -3.61
CA TRP A 30 -19.46 -4.42 -2.20
C TRP A 30 -18.59 -3.46 -1.36
N TYR A 31 -17.37 -3.20 -1.82
CA TYR A 31 -16.44 -2.25 -1.22
C TYR A 31 -16.60 -0.88 -1.87
N LEU A 32 -16.67 -0.80 -3.21
CA LEU A 32 -16.84 0.45 -3.96
C LEU A 32 -18.17 1.16 -3.62
N ASP A 33 -19.25 0.42 -3.34
CA ASP A 33 -20.53 0.98 -2.86
C ASP A 33 -20.41 1.74 -1.52
N LEU A 34 -19.28 1.60 -0.82
CA LEU A 34 -19.00 2.25 0.46
C LEU A 34 -18.05 3.45 0.33
N ASP A 35 -17.72 3.85 -0.91
CA ASP A 35 -16.94 5.05 -1.23
C ASP A 35 -15.56 5.09 -0.53
N PRO A 36 -14.72 4.04 -0.73
CA PRO A 36 -13.32 4.09 -0.32
C PRO A 36 -12.52 5.02 -1.24
N ASP A 37 -11.45 5.62 -0.71
CA ASP A 37 -10.58 6.49 -1.49
C ASP A 37 -9.61 5.64 -2.34
N TYR A 38 -9.04 4.58 -1.75
CA TYR A 38 -8.14 3.64 -2.44
C TYR A 38 -8.64 2.20 -2.31
N VAL A 39 -8.39 1.40 -3.34
CA VAL A 39 -8.66 -0.04 -3.32
C VAL A 39 -7.49 -0.79 -3.92
N SER A 40 -6.78 -1.57 -3.09
CA SER A 40 -5.70 -2.43 -3.54
C SER A 40 -6.15 -3.87 -3.74
N VAL A 41 -5.78 -4.48 -4.87
CA VAL A 41 -6.03 -5.89 -5.17
C VAL A 41 -4.72 -6.64 -5.41
N HIS A 42 -4.71 -7.91 -5.05
CA HIS A 42 -3.61 -8.83 -5.34
C HIS A 42 -3.68 -9.28 -6.80
N ILE A 43 -2.61 -9.07 -7.58
CA ILE A 43 -2.60 -9.50 -8.99
C ILE A 43 -2.81 -11.01 -9.13
N GLU A 44 -2.32 -11.80 -8.18
CA GLU A 44 -2.46 -13.26 -8.20
C GLU A 44 -3.87 -13.75 -7.86
N ALA A 45 -4.77 -12.84 -7.45
CA ALA A 45 -6.18 -13.14 -7.24
C ALA A 45 -7.03 -12.87 -8.48
N VAL A 46 -6.44 -12.34 -9.56
CA VAL A 46 -7.12 -12.07 -10.84
C VAL A 46 -6.63 -13.08 -11.90
N PRO A 47 -7.53 -13.69 -12.69
CA PRO A 47 -7.18 -14.78 -13.61
C PRO A 47 -6.15 -14.45 -14.69
N ASP A 48 -6.20 -13.26 -15.27
CA ASP A 48 -5.32 -12.80 -16.34
C ASP A 48 -5.19 -11.27 -16.40
N GLU A 49 -4.30 -10.77 -17.25
CA GLU A 49 -3.98 -9.35 -17.40
C GLU A 49 -5.16 -8.55 -17.96
N ASP A 50 -5.92 -9.09 -18.92
CA ASP A 50 -7.07 -8.40 -19.52
C ASP A 50 -8.15 -8.13 -18.45
N GLU A 51 -8.42 -9.14 -17.61
CA GLU A 51 -9.33 -9.01 -16.48
C GLU A 51 -8.80 -8.06 -15.41
N LEU A 52 -7.48 -7.97 -15.22
CA LEU A 52 -6.88 -7.01 -14.30
C LEU A 52 -7.02 -5.57 -14.80
N HIS A 53 -6.71 -5.29 -16.08
CA HIS A 53 -6.93 -3.98 -16.69
C HIS A 53 -8.39 -3.53 -16.55
N ALA A 54 -9.34 -4.42 -16.85
CA ALA A 54 -10.76 -4.13 -16.70
C ALA A 54 -11.15 -3.84 -15.24
N LEU A 55 -10.56 -4.55 -14.28
CA LEU A 55 -10.82 -4.33 -12.86
C LEU A 55 -10.27 -2.97 -12.39
N LEU A 56 -9.07 -2.59 -12.80
CA LEU A 56 -8.47 -1.28 -12.47
C LEU A 56 -9.28 -0.12 -13.05
N GLN A 57 -9.70 -0.25 -14.32
CA GLN A 57 -10.60 0.72 -14.94
C GLN A 57 -11.92 0.82 -14.17
N HIS A 58 -12.51 -0.30 -13.79
CA HIS A 58 -13.76 -0.33 -13.03
C HIS A 58 -13.63 0.38 -11.68
N ILE A 59 -12.55 0.15 -10.92
CA ILE A 59 -12.28 0.87 -9.66
C ILE A 59 -12.28 2.38 -9.90
N ARG A 60 -11.56 2.82 -10.95
CA ARG A 60 -11.43 4.24 -11.29
C ARG A 60 -12.76 4.86 -11.73
N GLU A 61 -13.55 4.18 -12.55
CA GLU A 61 -14.87 4.64 -12.98
C GLU A 61 -15.88 4.76 -11.82
N ARG A 62 -15.66 3.97 -10.77
CA ARG A 62 -16.45 4.00 -9.54
C ARG A 62 -15.99 5.08 -8.54
N GLY A 63 -14.96 5.85 -8.89
CA GLY A 63 -14.52 7.03 -8.14
C GLY A 63 -13.41 6.77 -7.12
N ALA A 64 -12.92 5.52 -7.01
CA ALA A 64 -11.81 5.17 -6.15
C ALA A 64 -10.48 5.14 -6.92
N HIS A 65 -9.37 5.30 -6.20
CA HIS A 65 -8.02 5.21 -6.72
C HIS A 65 -7.57 3.74 -6.79
N PRO A 66 -7.34 3.18 -8.00
CA PRO A 66 -6.88 1.81 -8.14
C PRO A 66 -5.46 1.64 -7.62
N ALA A 67 -5.25 0.57 -6.84
CA ALA A 67 -3.95 0.17 -6.34
C ALA A 67 -3.70 -1.31 -6.58
N LEU A 68 -2.42 -1.69 -6.67
CA LEU A 68 -2.02 -3.09 -6.83
C LEU A 68 -1.04 -3.52 -5.76
N THR A 69 -1.12 -4.80 -5.44
CA THR A 69 -0.15 -5.49 -4.61
C THR A 69 0.03 -6.92 -5.11
N LEU A 70 1.01 -7.61 -4.53
CA LEU A 70 1.29 -9.01 -4.78
C LEU A 70 2.01 -9.62 -3.58
N LYS A 71 1.95 -10.94 -3.42
CA LYS A 71 2.64 -11.62 -2.30
C LYS A 71 4.16 -11.41 -2.34
N PRO A 72 4.84 -11.40 -1.18
CA PRO A 72 6.30 -11.21 -1.12
C PRO A 72 7.12 -12.24 -1.92
N ASP A 73 6.58 -13.44 -2.18
CA ASP A 73 7.25 -14.51 -2.91
C ASP A 73 7.10 -14.41 -4.44
N MET A 74 6.40 -13.39 -4.95
CA MET A 74 6.30 -13.10 -6.37
C MET A 74 7.29 -11.99 -6.80
N PRO A 75 7.81 -12.05 -8.05
CA PRO A 75 8.63 -10.99 -8.62
C PRO A 75 7.88 -9.65 -8.62
N ILE A 76 8.54 -8.58 -8.17
CA ILE A 76 7.92 -7.24 -8.10
C ILE A 76 7.66 -6.68 -9.51
N GLU A 77 8.47 -7.10 -10.48
CA GLU A 77 8.42 -6.75 -11.89
C GLU A 77 7.11 -7.18 -12.57
N ALA A 78 6.35 -8.09 -11.95
CA ALA A 78 5.02 -8.46 -12.42
C ALA A 78 4.03 -7.27 -12.39
N LEU A 79 4.35 -6.18 -11.68
CA LEU A 79 3.55 -4.96 -11.64
C LEU A 79 3.86 -4.00 -12.79
N ASP A 80 4.99 -4.16 -13.48
CA ASP A 80 5.45 -3.24 -14.52
C ASP A 80 4.38 -2.94 -15.58
N PRO A 81 3.61 -3.92 -16.10
CA PRO A 81 2.60 -3.63 -17.13
C PRO A 81 1.55 -2.60 -16.68
N PHE A 82 1.29 -2.49 -15.38
CA PHE A 82 0.15 -1.75 -14.81
C PHE A 82 0.52 -0.41 -14.18
N ILE A 83 1.82 -0.06 -14.11
CA ILE A 83 2.33 1.13 -13.39
C ILE A 83 1.63 2.43 -13.79
N GLU A 84 1.22 2.58 -15.05
CA GLU A 84 0.59 3.80 -15.57
C GLU A 84 -0.92 3.87 -15.31
N GLU A 85 -1.54 2.78 -14.85
CA GLU A 85 -2.99 2.65 -14.65
C GLU A 85 -3.41 2.77 -13.18
N VAL A 86 -2.44 2.64 -12.27
CA VAL A 86 -2.65 2.65 -10.82
C VAL A 86 -2.18 3.97 -10.20
N ASP A 87 -2.80 4.33 -9.08
CA ASP A 87 -2.43 5.51 -8.31
C ASP A 87 -1.54 5.14 -7.11
N MET A 88 -1.49 3.86 -6.73
CA MET A 88 -0.65 3.36 -5.66
C MET A 88 -0.19 1.91 -5.89
N ILE A 89 1.06 1.62 -5.54
CA ILE A 89 1.57 0.25 -5.39
C ILE A 89 1.80 -0.04 -3.92
N LEU A 90 1.15 -1.08 -3.40
CA LEU A 90 1.35 -1.60 -2.06
C LEU A 90 2.38 -2.74 -2.07
N VAL A 91 3.53 -2.47 -1.46
CA VAL A 91 4.61 -3.45 -1.25
C VAL A 91 4.40 -4.19 0.08
N MET A 92 4.11 -5.48 -0.02
CA MET A 92 4.03 -6.35 1.15
C MET A 92 5.42 -6.65 1.70
N SER A 93 5.70 -6.27 2.95
CA SER A 93 6.93 -6.60 3.68
C SER A 93 6.72 -7.71 4.73
N VAL A 94 5.54 -8.35 4.73
CA VAL A 94 5.18 -9.58 5.43
C VAL A 94 4.23 -10.40 4.56
N PHE A 95 4.03 -11.69 4.86
CA PHE A 95 2.97 -12.44 4.17
C PHE A 95 1.58 -11.92 4.60
N PRO A 96 0.63 -11.74 3.67
CA PRO A 96 -0.69 -11.23 3.99
C PRO A 96 -1.43 -12.12 5.00
N GLY A 97 -2.18 -11.50 5.91
CA GLY A 97 -3.16 -12.19 6.77
C GLY A 97 -3.11 -11.82 8.26
N PHE A 98 -1.94 -11.64 8.86
CA PHE A 98 -1.84 -11.42 10.32
C PHE A 98 -0.92 -10.25 10.71
N SER A 99 -1.35 -9.49 11.71
CA SER A 99 -0.54 -8.42 12.33
C SER A 99 0.58 -8.98 13.22
N GLY A 100 1.65 -8.19 13.43
CA GLY A 100 2.74 -8.52 14.36
C GLY A 100 3.81 -9.46 13.79
N GLN A 101 3.73 -9.74 12.48
CA GLN A 101 4.79 -10.43 11.77
C GLN A 101 6.04 -9.56 11.64
N SER A 102 7.19 -10.22 11.62
CA SER A 102 8.48 -9.55 11.43
C SER A 102 8.65 -9.13 9.97
N TYR A 103 9.14 -7.91 9.76
CA TYR A 103 9.57 -7.39 8.47
C TYR A 103 10.49 -8.37 7.74
N ILE A 104 10.20 -8.63 6.47
CA ILE A 104 11.02 -9.41 5.55
C ILE A 104 12.18 -8.52 5.09
N GLU A 105 13.40 -8.84 5.52
CA GLU A 105 14.61 -8.13 5.09
C GLU A 105 14.74 -8.14 3.56
N GLY A 106 15.13 -7.01 2.97
CA GLY A 106 15.19 -6.82 1.51
C GLY A 106 13.89 -6.32 0.89
N SER A 107 12.81 -6.14 1.65
CA SER A 107 11.57 -5.55 1.10
C SER A 107 11.76 -4.11 0.60
N GLU A 108 12.73 -3.38 1.16
CA GLU A 108 13.14 -2.05 0.73
C GLU A 108 13.73 -2.04 -0.69
N GLU A 109 14.34 -3.15 -1.13
CA GLU A 109 14.83 -3.28 -2.51
C GLU A 109 13.66 -3.33 -3.50
N ARG A 110 12.52 -3.90 -3.08
CA ARG A 110 11.28 -3.91 -3.86
C ARG A 110 10.67 -2.50 -3.94
N VAL A 111 10.74 -1.74 -2.85
CA VAL A 111 10.35 -0.32 -2.83
C VAL A 111 11.24 0.48 -3.80
N ALA A 112 12.56 0.32 -3.72
CA ALA A 112 13.52 0.98 -4.59
C ALA A 112 13.25 0.68 -6.07
N TYR A 113 12.92 -0.59 -6.37
CA TYR A 113 12.57 -1.01 -7.72
C TYR A 113 11.32 -0.28 -8.24
N VAL A 114 10.21 -0.31 -7.47
CA VAL A 114 8.97 0.38 -7.86
C VAL A 114 9.23 1.88 -8.02
N ALA A 115 9.96 2.50 -7.10
CA ALA A 115 10.32 3.92 -7.19
C ALA A 115 11.12 4.26 -8.45
N GLN A 116 12.03 3.38 -8.86
CA GLN A 116 12.80 3.56 -10.09
C GLN A 116 11.90 3.51 -11.33
N VAL A 117 11.00 2.54 -11.41
CA VAL A 117 10.08 2.40 -12.55
C VAL A 117 9.06 3.54 -12.58
N ALA A 118 8.50 3.91 -11.42
CA ALA A 118 7.53 4.99 -11.27
C ALA A 118 8.10 6.33 -11.71
N LYS A 119 9.36 6.63 -11.37
CA LYS A 119 10.02 7.89 -11.76
C LYS A 119 9.96 8.20 -13.26
N GLU A 120 9.99 7.16 -14.11
CA GLU A 120 9.98 7.32 -15.56
C GLU A 120 8.57 7.28 -16.16
N ARG A 121 7.66 6.52 -15.56
CA ARG A 121 6.38 6.14 -16.17
C ARG A 121 5.15 6.73 -15.47
N ASN A 122 5.21 6.85 -14.14
CA ASN A 122 4.13 7.40 -13.32
C ASN A 122 4.73 8.13 -12.10
N PRO A 123 5.20 9.38 -12.27
CA PRO A 123 5.91 10.12 -11.23
C PRO A 123 5.01 10.54 -10.06
N ASP A 124 3.69 10.45 -10.22
CA ASP A 124 2.70 10.74 -9.19
C ASP A 124 2.24 9.47 -8.44
N LEU A 125 2.78 8.29 -8.80
CA LEU A 125 2.47 7.02 -8.14
C LEU A 125 2.88 7.05 -6.67
N LEU A 126 1.95 6.72 -5.78
CA LEU A 126 2.27 6.49 -4.37
C LEU A 126 2.84 5.09 -4.16
N ILE A 127 3.86 4.99 -3.30
CA ILE A 127 4.40 3.69 -2.89
C ILE A 127 4.06 3.46 -1.42
N GLU A 128 3.21 2.47 -1.18
CA GLU A 128 2.79 2.03 0.16
C GLU A 128 3.58 0.81 0.62
N VAL A 129 3.85 0.70 1.92
CA VAL A 129 4.47 -0.48 2.51
C VAL A 129 3.64 -1.01 3.68
N ASP A 130 3.25 -2.29 3.61
CA ASP A 130 2.53 -2.98 4.69
C ASP A 130 3.32 -4.18 5.24
N GLY A 131 3.64 -4.08 6.54
CA GLY A 131 4.24 -5.16 7.31
C GLY A 131 5.41 -4.73 8.18
N GLY A 132 5.25 -4.80 9.51
CA GLY A 132 6.36 -4.60 10.44
C GLY A 132 6.93 -3.18 10.46
N ILE A 133 6.12 -2.16 10.18
CA ILE A 133 6.53 -0.75 10.24
C ILE A 133 6.75 -0.29 11.69
N SER A 134 7.93 0.27 11.96
CA SER A 134 8.29 0.95 13.21
C SER A 134 9.23 2.14 12.93
N ALA A 135 9.19 3.14 13.82
CA ALA A 135 10.06 4.32 13.73
C ALA A 135 11.55 3.97 13.85
N GLU A 136 11.86 2.97 14.66
CA GLU A 136 13.24 2.64 15.06
C GLU A 136 14.02 1.92 13.96
N ARG A 137 13.33 1.21 13.05
CA ARG A 137 13.98 0.31 12.10
C ARG A 137 13.51 0.49 10.67
N THR A 138 12.20 0.36 10.42
CA THR A 138 11.72 0.09 9.06
C THR A 138 11.17 1.33 8.36
N ALA A 139 10.57 2.29 9.08
CA ALA A 139 10.01 3.50 8.48
C ALA A 139 11.07 4.30 7.70
N GLY A 140 12.21 4.61 8.34
CA GLY A 140 13.30 5.31 7.67
C GLY A 140 13.92 4.50 6.53
N LEU A 141 14.05 3.18 6.70
CA LEU A 141 14.62 2.27 5.70
C LEU A 141 13.82 2.29 4.39
N VAL A 142 12.51 2.12 4.45
CA VAL A 142 11.67 2.07 3.23
C VAL A 142 11.40 3.45 2.66
N CYS A 143 11.28 4.49 3.48
CA CYS A 143 11.15 5.87 3.00
C CYS A 143 12.43 6.37 2.33
N ALA A 144 13.61 5.91 2.77
CA ALA A 144 14.84 6.15 2.04
C ALA A 144 14.74 5.56 0.63
N GLU A 145 14.07 4.44 0.43
CA GLU A 145 13.93 3.83 -0.90
C GLU A 145 12.77 4.35 -1.76
N GLY A 146 11.97 5.28 -1.24
CA GLY A 146 10.91 5.95 -2.01
C GLY A 146 9.50 5.61 -1.55
N ALA A 147 9.31 4.97 -0.39
CA ALA A 147 7.98 4.80 0.18
C ALA A 147 7.38 6.16 0.61
N ASP A 148 6.10 6.35 0.28
CA ASP A 148 5.29 7.53 0.59
C ASP A 148 4.25 7.26 1.69
N VAL A 149 3.70 6.04 1.72
CA VAL A 149 2.64 5.61 2.63
C VAL A 149 3.12 4.42 3.46
N LEU A 150 2.87 4.46 4.77
CA LEU A 150 3.34 3.43 5.72
C LEU A 150 2.17 2.85 6.51
N VAL A 151 1.88 1.56 6.33
CA VAL A 151 0.85 0.86 7.09
C VAL A 151 1.44 0.37 8.42
N ALA A 152 1.00 0.98 9.52
CA ALA A 152 1.49 0.69 10.86
C ALA A 152 0.36 0.22 11.79
N GLY A 153 0.23 -1.10 11.95
CA GLY A 153 -0.68 -1.72 12.91
C GLY A 153 -0.11 -1.73 14.34
N SER A 154 0.59 -2.81 14.70
CA SER A 154 1.15 -2.99 16.05
C SER A 154 2.15 -1.90 16.45
N GLY A 155 2.88 -1.31 15.49
CA GLY A 155 3.80 -0.20 15.75
C GLY A 155 3.12 1.06 16.31
N VAL A 156 1.80 1.21 16.11
CA VAL A 156 1.00 2.32 16.65
C VAL A 156 0.09 1.84 17.77
N PHE A 157 -0.72 0.81 17.53
CA PHE A 157 -1.78 0.41 18.45
C PHE A 157 -1.32 -0.41 19.67
N ALA A 158 -0.07 -0.90 19.68
CA ALA A 158 0.51 -1.54 20.86
C ALA A 158 1.34 -0.57 21.72
N ALA A 159 1.54 0.69 21.28
CA ALA A 159 2.26 1.69 22.02
C ALA A 159 1.41 2.25 23.18
N GLU A 160 2.08 2.68 24.26
CA GLU A 160 1.41 3.37 25.38
C GLU A 160 0.79 4.71 24.92
N ASP A 161 1.41 5.37 23.95
CA ASP A 161 0.95 6.62 23.34
C ASP A 161 0.93 6.47 21.80
N PRO A 162 -0.24 6.13 21.21
CA PRO A 162 -0.39 5.97 19.77
C PRO A 162 -0.11 7.26 18.97
N ALA A 163 -0.43 8.42 19.52
CA ALA A 163 -0.20 9.69 18.82
C ALA A 163 1.30 9.97 18.68
N ARG A 164 2.05 9.74 19.76
CA ARG A 164 3.51 9.83 19.74
C ARG A 164 4.14 8.81 18.79
N ALA A 165 3.65 7.57 18.78
CA ALA A 165 4.16 6.54 17.86
C ALA A 165 3.99 6.95 16.38
N ILE A 166 2.85 7.55 16.02
CA ILE A 166 2.62 8.10 14.67
C ILE A 166 3.62 9.21 14.35
N GLU A 167 3.87 10.13 15.29
CA GLU A 167 4.84 11.22 15.10
C GLU A 167 6.26 10.70 14.89
N GLU A 168 6.69 9.70 15.67
CA GLU A 168 8.02 9.10 15.56
C GLU A 168 8.20 8.37 14.22
N ILE A 169 7.18 7.63 13.75
CA ILE A 169 7.20 6.97 12.43
C ILE A 169 7.32 8.02 11.31
N ARG A 170 6.50 9.08 11.38
CA ARG A 170 6.52 10.16 10.39
C ARG A 170 7.88 10.87 10.37
N LEU A 171 8.44 11.16 11.53
CA LEU A 171 9.74 11.81 11.64
C LEU A 171 10.86 10.94 11.05
N ALA A 172 10.85 9.63 11.34
CA ALA A 172 11.82 8.69 10.76
C ALA A 172 11.76 8.68 9.23
N GLY A 173 10.56 8.63 8.65
CA GLY A 173 10.38 8.65 7.19
C GLY A 173 10.83 9.97 6.54
N THR A 174 10.36 11.11 7.07
CA THR A 174 10.70 12.43 6.52
C THR A 174 12.19 12.76 6.59
N ASN A 175 12.87 12.37 7.68
CA ASN A 175 14.32 12.55 7.80
C ASN A 175 15.07 11.72 6.75
N ALA A 176 14.66 10.47 6.54
CA ALA A 176 15.29 9.59 5.55
C ALA A 176 15.16 10.12 4.12
N GLN A 177 13.98 10.61 3.74
CA GLN A 177 13.75 11.24 2.44
C GLN A 177 14.58 12.53 2.26
N ALA A 178 14.66 13.36 3.30
CA ALA A 178 15.45 14.59 3.28
C ALA A 178 16.96 14.33 3.12
N ASP A 179 17.48 13.27 3.75
CA ASP A 179 18.88 12.90 3.65
C ASP A 179 19.22 12.34 2.25
N LYS A 180 18.32 11.57 1.63
CA LYS A 180 18.51 11.09 0.25
C LYS A 180 18.48 12.22 -0.78
N GLY A 181 17.63 13.23 -0.60
CA GLY A 181 17.60 14.41 -1.47
C GLY A 181 18.86 15.30 -1.39
N ARG A 182 19.72 15.10 -0.39
CA ARG A 182 21.00 15.79 -0.22
C ARG A 182 22.21 15.03 -0.77
N ALA A 183 22.05 13.74 -1.05
CA ALA A 183 23.10 12.85 -1.57
C ALA A 183 23.17 12.90 -3.11
#